data_AF-A0A941XAU6-F1
#
_entry.id   AF-A0A941XAU6-F1
#
_cell.length_a   1.000
_cell.length_b   1.000
_cell.length_c   1.000
_cell.angle_alpha   90.00
_cell.angle_beta   90.00
_cell.angle_gamma   90.00
#
_symmetry.space_group_name_H-M   'P 1'
#
loop_
_entity.id
_entity.type
_entity.pdbx_description
1 polymer ?
#
loop_
_entity_poly.entity_id
_entity_poly.type
_entity_poly.pdbx_seq_one_letter_code
_entity_poly.pdbx_strand_id
1 'polypeptide(L)'
;MIKKLWLVCFILSIVLTLTSCAAQIEDTNGTDNYDLNTLTDEDFFKQSNVTKFGSVTSKINNQATLKVKKMSGVEVLDKINVSSGNLTIHTNLKITAGNIKLVLIYNDEIIKEFKINEEDSYTGIVNGVYYLKIATESANFNLQYTIIK
;
A
#
# COMPACT_ATOMS: atom_id res chain seq x y z
N MET A 1 -4.01 -52.77 42.18
CA MET A 1 -4.53 -51.96 41.05
C MET A 1 -4.71 -50.47 41.37
N ILE A 2 -4.82 -50.06 42.64
CA ILE A 2 -5.13 -48.67 43.03
C ILE A 2 -4.03 -47.63 42.73
N LYS A 3 -2.74 -48.04 42.75
CA LYS A 3 -1.60 -47.14 42.49
C LYS A 3 -1.50 -46.67 41.03
N LYS A 4 -1.92 -47.52 40.07
CA LYS A 4 -1.93 -47.16 38.64
C LYS A 4 -3.07 -46.18 38.31
N LEU A 5 -4.19 -46.29 39.02
CA LEU A 5 -5.35 -45.39 38.86
C LEU A 5 -5.03 -43.96 39.32
N TRP A 6 -4.30 -43.81 40.43
CA TRP A 6 -3.85 -42.51 40.93
C TRP A 6 -2.90 -41.79 39.96
N LEU A 7 -1.98 -42.53 39.34
CA LEU A 7 -1.05 -41.98 38.35
C LEU A 7 -1.80 -41.45 37.12
N VAL A 8 -2.82 -42.19 36.65
CA VAL A 8 -3.65 -41.79 35.52
C VAL A 8 -4.47 -40.55 35.85
N CYS A 9 -5.07 -40.45 37.03
CA CYS A 9 -5.80 -39.25 37.46
C CYS A 9 -4.90 -38.01 37.59
N PHE A 10 -3.66 -38.19 38.05
CA PHE A 10 -2.69 -37.10 38.17
C PHE A 10 -2.22 -36.59 36.79
N ILE A 11 -1.91 -37.50 35.86
CA ILE A 11 -1.53 -37.15 34.49
C ILE A 11 -2.69 -36.50 33.74
N LEU A 12 -3.92 -37.02 33.90
CA LEU A 12 -5.11 -36.48 33.25
C LEU A 12 -5.39 -35.04 33.67
N SER A 13 -5.19 -34.71 34.95
CA SER A 13 -5.37 -33.35 35.48
C SER A 13 -4.37 -32.37 34.88
N ILE A 14 -3.10 -32.79 34.69
CA ILE A 14 -2.06 -31.98 34.05
C ILE A 14 -2.37 -31.74 32.57
N VAL A 15 -2.80 -32.77 31.85
CA VAL A 15 -3.17 -32.66 30.42
C VAL A 15 -4.37 -31.72 30.24
N LEU A 16 -5.36 -31.76 31.13
CA LEU A 16 -6.53 -30.87 31.09
C LEU A 16 -6.16 -29.40 31.37
N THR A 17 -5.14 -29.14 32.19
CA THR A 17 -4.65 -27.76 32.42
C THR A 17 -3.78 -27.21 31.30
N LEU A 18 -3.16 -28.07 30.48
CA LEU A 18 -2.32 -27.64 29.35
C LEU A 18 -3.14 -27.31 28.10
N THR A 19 -4.42 -27.72 28.05
CA THR A 19 -5.34 -27.41 26.94
C THR A 19 -6.22 -26.19 27.20
N SER A 20 -6.02 -25.45 28.30
CA SER A 20 -6.64 -24.12 28.43
C SER A 20 -5.96 -23.20 27.43
N CYS A 21 -6.51 -23.22 26.22
CA CYS A 21 -6.35 -22.28 25.13
C CYS A 21 -5.85 -20.95 25.67
N ALA A 22 -4.58 -20.65 25.40
CA ALA A 22 -4.15 -19.27 25.39
C ALA A 22 -5.10 -18.57 24.41
N ALA A 23 -5.95 -17.69 24.93
CA ALA A 23 -6.58 -16.69 24.09
C ALA A 23 -5.43 -16.04 23.31
N GLN A 24 -5.39 -16.26 21.99
CA GLN A 24 -4.48 -15.49 21.16
C GLN A 24 -4.78 -14.03 21.50
N ILE A 25 -3.74 -13.28 21.87
CA ILE A 25 -3.88 -11.85 22.04
C ILE A 25 -4.29 -11.34 20.67
N GLU A 26 -5.57 -11.02 20.53
CA GLU A 26 -6.13 -10.41 19.34
C GLU A 26 -5.42 -9.07 19.19
N ASP A 27 -4.68 -8.93 18.09
CA ASP A 27 -3.98 -7.70 17.77
C ASP A 27 -5.02 -6.59 17.62
N THR A 28 -5.11 -5.74 18.63
CA THR A 28 -6.05 -4.62 18.74
C THR A 28 -5.39 -3.30 18.36
N ASN A 29 -4.24 -3.34 17.66
CA ASN A 29 -3.52 -2.17 17.16
C ASN A 29 -4.25 -1.47 15.99
N GLY A 30 -5.56 -1.24 16.09
CA GLY A 30 -6.33 -0.45 15.14
C GLY A 30 -6.13 -0.86 13.67
N THR A 31 -6.35 0.07 12.75
CA THR A 31 -5.98 -0.11 11.35
C THR A 31 -4.53 0.26 11.16
N ASP A 32 -3.81 -0.48 10.31
CA ASP A 32 -2.45 -0.13 9.92
C ASP A 32 -2.35 1.33 9.45
N ASN A 33 -1.40 2.07 10.00
CA ASN A 33 -1.09 3.43 9.57
C ASN A 33 0.06 3.40 8.54
N TYR A 34 -0.24 3.84 7.32
CA TYR A 34 0.70 3.90 6.20
C TYR A 34 1.11 5.34 5.82
N ASP A 35 0.72 6.33 6.62
CA ASP A 35 0.99 7.74 6.36
C ASP A 35 2.49 8.04 6.33
N LEU A 36 2.91 8.94 5.45
CA LEU A 36 4.30 9.40 5.38
C LEU A 36 4.68 10.14 6.67
N ASN A 37 5.90 9.89 7.15
CA ASN A 37 6.40 10.51 8.38
C ASN A 37 7.50 11.56 8.13
N THR A 38 8.27 11.39 7.06
CA THR A 38 9.44 12.23 6.72
C THR A 38 9.20 13.05 5.46
N LEU A 39 8.60 12.45 4.43
CA LEU A 39 8.26 13.11 3.18
C LEU A 39 7.00 13.96 3.35
N THR A 40 7.06 15.18 2.84
CA THR A 40 6.00 16.18 2.89
C THR A 40 5.35 16.39 1.52
N ASP A 41 4.23 17.10 1.48
CA ASP A 41 3.58 17.46 0.21
C ASP A 41 4.49 18.31 -0.70
N GLU A 42 5.38 19.13 -0.13
CA GLU A 42 6.37 19.90 -0.89
C GLU A 42 7.34 19.01 -1.67
N ASP A 43 7.65 17.83 -1.16
CA ASP A 43 8.57 16.90 -1.82
C ASP A 43 7.99 16.33 -3.12
N PHE A 44 6.67 16.35 -3.28
CA PHE A 44 6.04 15.99 -4.54
C PHE A 44 6.32 16.98 -5.67
N PHE A 45 6.67 18.23 -5.38
CA PHE A 45 6.95 19.25 -6.39
C PHE A 45 8.45 19.36 -6.73
N LYS A 46 9.31 18.72 -5.95
CA LYS A 46 10.76 18.64 -6.21
C LYS A 46 11.07 17.64 -7.33
N GLN A 47 12.32 17.66 -7.81
CA GLN A 47 12.81 16.66 -8.75
C GLN A 47 12.73 15.25 -8.12
N SER A 48 12.31 14.27 -8.91
CA SER A 48 12.25 12.88 -8.47
C SER A 48 13.61 12.41 -7.95
N ASN A 49 13.61 11.87 -6.74
CA ASN A 49 14.74 11.22 -6.11
C ASN A 49 14.22 9.95 -5.46
N VAL A 50 14.56 8.81 -6.05
CA VAL A 50 14.00 7.51 -5.66
C VAL A 50 15.09 6.45 -5.62
N THR A 51 15.06 5.61 -4.58
CA THR A 51 15.83 4.39 -4.49
C THR A 51 14.89 3.19 -4.51
N LYS A 52 15.18 2.21 -5.37
CA LYS A 52 14.37 0.99 -5.54
C LYS A 52 15.21 -0.26 -5.39
N PHE A 53 14.66 -1.24 -4.69
CA PHE A 53 15.21 -2.60 -4.62
C PHE A 53 14.15 -3.61 -5.03
N GLY A 54 14.50 -4.49 -5.97
CA GLY A 54 13.62 -5.56 -6.45
C GLY A 54 12.32 -5.02 -7.05
N SER A 55 12.42 -4.16 -8.06
CA SER A 55 11.28 -3.60 -8.79
C SER A 55 11.04 -4.31 -10.11
N VAL A 56 9.77 -4.55 -10.43
CA VAL A 56 9.31 -4.98 -11.74
C VAL A 56 8.25 -3.99 -12.21
N THR A 57 8.45 -3.44 -13.41
CA THR A 57 7.49 -2.55 -14.07
C THR A 57 7.04 -3.17 -15.37
N SER A 58 5.74 -3.21 -15.60
CA SER A 58 5.13 -3.61 -16.87
C SER A 58 4.15 -2.53 -17.31
N LYS A 59 4.15 -2.18 -18.59
CA LYS A 59 3.19 -1.24 -19.18
C LYS A 59 2.68 -1.84 -20.49
N ILE A 60 1.38 -2.08 -20.54
CA ILE A 60 0.69 -2.65 -21.70
C ILE A 60 -0.50 -1.74 -21.99
N ASN A 61 -0.52 -1.12 -23.17
CA ASN A 61 -1.54 -0.15 -23.58
C ASN A 61 -1.69 0.99 -22.54
N ASN A 62 -2.88 1.09 -21.95
CA ASN A 62 -3.27 2.09 -20.98
C ASN A 62 -3.08 1.65 -19.52
N GLN A 63 -2.60 0.42 -19.29
CA GLN A 63 -2.41 -0.14 -17.96
C GLN A 63 -0.92 -0.29 -17.64
N ALA A 64 -0.57 0.01 -16.40
CA ALA A 64 0.75 -0.21 -15.85
C ALA A 64 0.67 -0.96 -14.52
N THR A 65 1.71 -1.74 -14.24
CA THR A 65 1.89 -2.46 -12.98
C THR A 65 3.30 -2.21 -12.49
N LEU A 66 3.43 -1.78 -11.24
CA LEU A 66 4.67 -1.53 -10.53
C LEU A 66 4.66 -2.36 -9.25
N LYS A 67 5.52 -3.37 -9.19
CA LYS A 67 5.74 -4.17 -7.98
C LYS A 67 7.14 -3.90 -7.45
N VAL A 68 7.27 -3.55 -6.18
CA VAL A 68 8.56 -3.19 -5.59
C VAL A 68 8.70 -3.82 -4.21
N LYS A 69 9.83 -4.49 -3.96
CA LYS A 69 10.13 -5.05 -2.63
C LYS A 69 10.49 -3.98 -1.60
N LYS A 70 11.18 -2.93 -2.01
CA LYS A 70 11.50 -1.76 -1.17
C LYS A 70 11.72 -0.52 -2.01
N MET A 71 11.01 0.56 -1.72
CA MET A 71 11.19 1.87 -2.35
C MET A 71 11.25 2.98 -1.31
N SER A 72 12.10 3.97 -1.53
CA SER A 72 12.12 5.22 -0.75
C SER A 72 12.30 6.42 -1.66
N GLY A 73 11.60 7.51 -1.34
CA GLY A 73 11.63 8.77 -2.08
C GLY A 73 10.40 8.97 -2.96
N VAL A 74 10.48 9.98 -3.84
CA VAL A 74 9.38 10.43 -4.70
C VAL A 74 9.68 10.09 -6.16
N GLU A 75 8.72 9.44 -6.82
CA GLU A 75 8.80 9.08 -8.24
C GLU A 75 7.62 9.62 -9.04
N VAL A 76 7.91 10.07 -10.26
CA VAL A 76 6.89 10.33 -11.28
C VAL A 76 6.61 9.03 -12.03
N LEU A 77 5.40 8.50 -11.85
CA LEU A 77 4.96 7.26 -12.51
C LEU A 77 4.52 7.50 -13.94
N ASP A 78 3.79 8.58 -14.18
CA ASP A 78 3.34 8.95 -15.51
C ASP A 78 3.15 10.47 -15.66
N LYS A 79 3.38 10.95 -16.88
CA LYS A 79 3.08 12.33 -17.31
C LYS A 79 1.97 12.25 -18.35
N ILE A 80 0.78 12.68 -17.95
CA ILE A 80 -0.45 12.47 -18.72
C ILE A 80 -0.83 13.79 -19.38
N ASN A 81 -0.72 13.85 -20.70
CA ASN A 81 -1.18 15.00 -21.48
C ASN A 81 -2.60 14.74 -21.98
N VAL A 82 -3.54 15.59 -21.60
CA VAL A 82 -4.96 15.54 -21.99
C VAL A 82 -5.25 16.75 -22.84
N SER A 83 -5.39 16.57 -24.16
CA SER A 83 -5.63 17.69 -25.09
C SER A 83 -7.09 18.14 -25.10
N SER A 84 -8.03 17.21 -24.93
CA SER A 84 -9.47 17.43 -24.86
C SER A 84 -10.16 16.14 -24.43
N GLY A 85 -11.16 16.21 -23.55
CA GLY A 85 -11.93 15.05 -23.10
C GLY A 85 -11.84 14.82 -21.60
N ASN A 86 -12.26 13.63 -21.17
CA ASN A 86 -12.27 13.23 -19.77
C ASN A 86 -11.02 12.42 -19.47
N LEU A 87 -10.38 12.72 -18.34
CA LEU A 87 -9.34 11.88 -17.77
C LEU A 87 -9.96 11.00 -16.70
N THR A 88 -9.85 9.69 -16.86
CA THR A 88 -10.14 8.72 -15.81
C THR A 88 -8.88 7.93 -15.46
N ILE A 89 -8.53 7.90 -14.18
CA ILE A 89 -7.45 7.09 -13.64
C ILE A 89 -8.05 6.11 -12.63
N HIS A 90 -7.79 4.82 -12.83
CA HIS A 90 -8.10 3.78 -11.86
C HIS A 90 -6.81 3.30 -11.21
N THR A 91 -6.82 3.13 -9.90
CA THR A 91 -5.67 2.64 -9.13
C THR A 91 -6.08 1.50 -8.21
N ASN A 92 -5.24 0.48 -8.11
CA ASN A 92 -5.31 -0.55 -7.09
C ASN A 92 -3.91 -0.64 -6.46
N LEU A 93 -3.74 0.02 -5.32
CA LEU A 93 -2.48 0.08 -4.58
C LEU A 93 -2.57 -0.84 -3.37
N LYS A 94 -1.73 -1.88 -3.33
CA LYS A 94 -1.61 -2.78 -2.18
C LYS A 94 -0.24 -2.63 -1.53
N ILE A 95 -0.20 -2.28 -0.26
CA ILE A 95 1.02 -2.19 0.53
C ILE A 95 1.10 -3.35 1.53
N THR A 96 2.31 -3.73 1.88
CA THR A 96 2.58 -4.80 2.87
C THR A 96 3.58 -4.37 3.94
N ALA A 97 4.33 -3.29 3.73
CA ALA A 97 5.25 -2.70 4.70
C ALA A 97 5.65 -1.28 4.27
N GLY A 98 6.04 -0.44 5.23
CA GLY A 98 6.52 0.93 5.03
C GLY A 98 5.40 1.96 4.88
N ASN A 99 5.74 3.20 4.51
CA ASN A 99 4.78 4.29 4.34
C ASN A 99 4.69 4.70 2.86
N ILE A 100 3.50 5.09 2.41
CA ILE A 100 3.25 5.37 1.00
C ILE A 100 2.16 6.43 0.83
N LYS A 101 2.29 7.26 -0.20
CA LYS A 101 1.25 8.18 -0.65
C LYS A 101 1.26 8.26 -2.18
N LEU A 102 0.10 8.03 -2.80
CA LEU A 102 -0.10 8.10 -4.25
C LEU A 102 -1.01 9.29 -4.57
N VAL A 103 -0.52 10.20 -5.42
CA VAL A 103 -1.23 11.45 -5.71
C VAL A 103 -1.30 11.75 -7.20
N LEU A 104 -2.37 12.43 -7.59
CA LEU A 104 -2.49 13.09 -8.87
C LEU A 104 -2.26 14.59 -8.69
N ILE A 105 -1.34 15.13 -9.49
CA ILE A 105 -0.99 16.55 -9.46
C ILE A 105 -1.43 17.21 -10.77
N TYR A 106 -2.04 18.38 -10.65
CA TYR A 106 -2.44 19.25 -11.76
C TYR A 106 -2.21 20.71 -11.35
N ASN A 107 -1.62 21.52 -12.23
CA ASN A 107 -1.29 22.93 -11.96
C ASN A 107 -0.60 23.18 -10.60
N ASP A 108 0.43 22.39 -10.30
CA ASP A 108 1.20 22.47 -9.05
C ASP A 108 0.36 22.29 -7.76
N GLU A 109 -0.80 21.63 -7.87
CA GLU A 109 -1.64 21.25 -6.74
C GLU A 109 -1.90 19.73 -6.74
N ILE A 110 -1.92 19.13 -5.55
CA ILE A 110 -2.40 17.77 -5.36
C ILE A 110 -3.93 17.82 -5.43
N ILE A 111 -4.49 17.35 -6.54
CA ILE A 111 -5.95 17.36 -6.77
C ILE A 111 -6.64 16.09 -6.31
N LYS A 112 -5.87 15.01 -6.10
CA LYS A 112 -6.38 13.74 -5.60
C LYS A 112 -5.27 12.96 -4.91
N GLU A 113 -5.60 12.48 -3.71
CA GLU A 113 -4.90 11.40 -3.04
C GLU A 113 -5.69 10.10 -3.23
N PHE A 114 -5.01 9.06 -3.69
CA PHE A 114 -5.62 7.75 -3.92
C PHE A 114 -5.55 6.89 -2.67
N LYS A 115 -6.64 6.17 -2.38
CA LYS A 115 -6.71 5.26 -1.26
C LYS A 115 -5.73 4.09 -1.41
N ILE A 116 -5.28 3.58 -0.27
CA ILE A 116 -4.34 2.47 -0.14
C ILE A 116 -5.12 1.21 0.29
N ASN A 117 -4.71 0.05 -0.18
CA ASN A 117 -5.31 -1.27 0.09
C ASN A 117 -6.77 -1.43 -0.39
N GLU A 118 -7.24 -0.53 -1.23
CA GLU A 118 -8.54 -0.60 -1.90
C GLU A 118 -8.44 -0.06 -3.34
N GLU A 119 -9.47 -0.30 -4.14
CA GLU A 119 -9.58 0.30 -5.45
C GLU A 119 -10.08 1.73 -5.31
N ASP A 120 -9.48 2.64 -6.07
CA ASP A 120 -9.86 4.05 -6.11
C ASP A 120 -9.77 4.58 -7.53
N SER A 121 -10.46 5.69 -7.78
CA SER A 121 -10.43 6.31 -9.08
C SER A 121 -10.58 7.82 -9.00
N TYR A 122 -10.14 8.47 -10.06
CA TYR A 122 -10.36 9.88 -10.33
C TYR A 122 -10.95 10.01 -11.72
N THR A 123 -12.03 10.79 -11.84
CA THR A 123 -12.56 11.23 -13.13
C THR A 123 -12.71 12.75 -13.10
N GLY A 124 -12.10 13.42 -14.07
CA GLY A 124 -12.16 14.87 -14.17
C GLY A 124 -12.04 15.35 -15.61
N ILE A 125 -12.44 16.61 -15.82
CA ILE A 125 -12.49 17.25 -17.14
C ILE A 125 -11.58 18.46 -17.10
N VAL A 126 -10.32 18.31 -17.51
CA VAL A 126 -9.45 19.46 -17.74
C VAL A 126 -8.42 19.17 -18.83
N ASN A 127 -8.22 20.14 -19.73
CA ASN A 127 -7.10 20.15 -20.66
C ASN A 127 -5.83 20.51 -19.88
N GLY A 128 -4.74 19.78 -20.14
CA GLY A 128 -3.43 20.10 -19.59
C GLY A 128 -2.59 18.87 -19.29
N VAL A 129 -1.65 19.06 -18.37
CA VAL A 129 -0.65 18.06 -17.99
C VAL A 129 -0.88 17.65 -16.56
N TYR A 130 -1.07 16.35 -16.36
CA TYR A 130 -1.18 15.75 -15.04
C TYR A 130 0.07 14.92 -14.75
N TYR A 131 0.42 14.84 -13.47
CA TYR A 131 1.50 13.98 -12.99
C TYR A 131 0.94 13.01 -11.97
N LEU A 132 1.03 11.71 -12.27
CA LEU A 132 0.80 10.66 -11.29
C LEU A 132 2.12 10.43 -10.56
N LYS A 133 2.17 10.75 -9.27
CA LYS A 133 3.39 10.63 -8.45
C LYS A 133 3.15 9.76 -7.23
N ILE A 134 4.19 9.07 -6.82
CA ILE A 134 4.19 8.22 -5.63
C ILE A 134 5.34 8.62 -4.72
N ALA A 135 5.08 8.75 -3.42
CA ALA A 135 6.07 8.97 -2.38
C ALA A 135 6.08 7.75 -1.45
N THR A 136 7.28 7.32 -1.05
CA THR A 136 7.47 6.09 -0.28
C THR A 136 8.57 6.22 0.77
N GLU A 137 8.40 5.51 1.89
CA GLU A 137 9.41 5.39 2.94
C GLU A 137 9.60 3.92 3.27
N SER A 138 10.62 3.30 2.66
CA SER A 138 10.89 1.86 2.76
C SER A 138 9.67 0.97 2.41
N ALA A 139 8.86 1.39 1.43
CA ALA A 139 7.61 0.73 1.10
C ALA A 139 7.79 -0.56 0.27
N ASN A 140 7.05 -1.61 0.64
CA ASN A 140 6.87 -2.84 -0.14
C ASN A 140 5.44 -2.89 -0.65
N PHE A 141 5.25 -2.74 -1.97
CA PHE A 141 3.92 -2.57 -2.55
C PHE A 141 3.78 -3.17 -3.96
N ASN A 142 2.53 -3.34 -4.35
CA ASN A 142 2.11 -3.61 -5.72
C ASN A 142 1.06 -2.58 -6.12
N LEU A 143 1.36 -1.81 -7.16
CA LEU A 143 0.48 -0.81 -7.73
C LEU A 143 0.09 -1.23 -9.14
N GLN A 144 -1.21 -1.29 -9.40
CA GLN A 144 -1.75 -1.31 -10.75
C GLN A 144 -2.48 0.01 -11.00
N TYR A 145 -2.27 0.61 -12.16
CA TYR A 145 -3.03 1.77 -12.58
C TYR A 145 -3.39 1.73 -14.07
N THR A 146 -4.56 2.28 -14.40
CA THR A 146 -5.06 2.38 -15.76
C THR A 146 -5.44 3.82 -16.06
N ILE A 147 -5.00 4.36 -17.20
CA ILE A 147 -5.23 5.75 -17.61
C ILE A 147 -6.10 5.78 -18.88
N ILE A 148 -7.28 6.36 -18.80
CA ILE A 148 -8.21 6.53 -19.92
C ILE A 148 -8.34 8.02 -20.20
N LYS A 149 -8.12 8.43 -21.45
CA LYS A 149 -8.11 9.82 -21.92
C LYS A 149 -8.87 9.96 -23.23
#